data_AF-A0A4U3HUZ4-F1
#
_entry.id   AF-A0A4U3HUZ4-F1
#
_cell.length_a   1.000
_cell.length_b   1.000
_cell.length_c   1.000
_cell.angle_alpha   90.00
_cell.angle_beta   90.00
_cell.angle_gamma   90.00
#
_symmetry.space_group_name_H-M   'P 1'
#
loop_
_entity.id
_entity.type
_entity.pdbx_description
1 polymer ?
#
loop_
_entity_poly.entity_id
_entity_poly.type
_entity_poly.pdbx_seq_one_letter_code
_entity_poly.pdbx_strand_id
1 'polypeptide(L)'
;MAVSFIPYRVLCWLLSAILLAGLMLGGLHADWDFSQISRKASALYGPLGEGQQRIDAWQRLLATQKQVSEQEQLKVVNLFFNKQMTYVEDIDLWHAVDYWETPIEALWKGAGDCEDYAIAKYFSLRHLGVSSDKLRITYVKALRQNRAHMVLTYYSTPDAIPLVLDSLMDDILPATRRTDLIPVYSFNAEGLYLPGAKGNKKVGDTKRLSRWQDVLRKMRAEGFPAEPAN
;
A
#
# COMPACT_ATOMS: atom_id res chain seq x y z
N MET A 1 2.05 -28.39 -58.07
CA MET A 1 2.10 -27.65 -56.79
C MET A 1 2.50 -28.64 -55.71
N ALA A 2 3.74 -28.57 -55.21
CA ALA A 2 4.21 -29.43 -54.13
C ALA A 2 3.94 -28.75 -52.79
N VAL A 3 3.14 -29.39 -51.94
CA VAL A 3 2.84 -28.92 -50.59
C VAL A 3 3.91 -29.50 -49.65
N SER A 4 4.81 -28.65 -49.16
CA SER A 4 5.79 -29.05 -48.13
C SER A 4 5.09 -29.21 -46.79
N PHE A 5 5.05 -30.44 -46.29
CA PHE A 5 4.58 -30.75 -44.94
C PHE A 5 5.70 -30.44 -43.93
N ILE A 6 5.40 -29.58 -42.96
CA ILE A 6 6.29 -29.32 -41.83
C ILE A 6 6.30 -30.58 -40.95
N PRO A 7 7.48 -31.19 -40.67
CA PRO A 7 7.56 -32.41 -39.89
C PRO A 7 7.11 -32.15 -38.45
N TYR A 8 6.27 -33.06 -37.92
CA TYR A 8 5.62 -32.97 -36.60
C TYR A 8 6.57 -32.61 -35.44
N ARG A 9 7.84 -33.04 -35.50
CA ARG A 9 8.84 -32.71 -34.48
C ARG A 9 9.15 -31.21 -34.42
N VAL A 10 9.18 -30.52 -35.56
CA VAL A 10 9.42 -29.06 -35.63
C VAL A 10 8.22 -28.29 -35.06
N LEU A 11 7.00 -28.80 -35.28
CA LEU A 11 5.78 -28.24 -34.69
C LEU A 11 5.79 -28.33 -33.15
N CYS A 12 6.24 -29.46 -32.59
CA CYS A 12 6.36 -29.63 -31.13
C CYS A 12 7.45 -28.74 -30.51
N TRP A 13 8.57 -28.50 -31.20
CA TRP A 13 9.61 -27.57 -30.74
C TRP A 13 9.12 -26.11 -30.74
N LEU A 14 8.37 -25.71 -31.79
CA LEU A 14 7.79 -24.37 -31.87
C LEU A 14 6.72 -24.14 -30.80
N LEU A 15 5.86 -25.12 -30.53
CA LEU A 15 4.85 -25.04 -29.47
C LEU A 15 5.49 -24.96 -28.08
N SER A 16 6.56 -25.72 -27.83
CA SER A 16 7.31 -25.67 -26.57
C SER A 16 8.01 -24.31 -26.36
N ALA A 17 8.59 -23.73 -27.42
CA ALA A 17 9.23 -22.42 -27.36
C ALA A 17 8.22 -21.28 -27.12
N ILE A 18 7.01 -21.37 -27.70
CA ILE A 18 5.92 -20.43 -27.45
C ILE A 18 5.40 -20.56 -26.02
N LEU A 19 5.32 -21.77 -25.46
CA LEU A 19 4.92 -21.99 -24.06
C LEU A 19 5.95 -21.41 -23.08
N LEU A 20 7.25 -21.60 -23.35
CA LEU A 20 8.33 -21.00 -22.55
C LEU A 20 8.38 -19.47 -22.67
N ALA A 21 8.13 -18.91 -23.85
CA ALA A 21 8.03 -17.46 -24.02
C ALA A 21 6.78 -16.88 -23.33
N GLY A 22 5.65 -17.60 -23.35
CA GLY A 22 4.42 -17.21 -22.65
C GLY A 22 4.56 -17.25 -21.12
N LEU A 23 5.38 -18.15 -20.58
CA LEU A 23 5.70 -18.22 -19.14
C LEU A 23 6.63 -17.08 -18.68
N MET A 24 7.44 -16.50 -19.57
CA MET A 24 8.35 -15.38 -19.27
C MET A 24 7.68 -14.00 -19.37
N LEU A 25 6.44 -13.92 -19.87
CA LEU A 25 5.63 -12.71 -19.94
C LEU A 25 4.80 -12.45 -18.67
N GLY A 26 5.06 -13.21 -17.59
CA GLY A 26 4.47 -12.97 -16.28
C GLY A 26 4.92 -11.62 -15.70
N GLY A 27 4.14 -10.58 -15.98
CA GLY A 27 4.07 -9.35 -15.19
C GLY A 27 5.37 -8.58 -15.00
N LEU A 28 5.91 -7.98 -16.06
CA LEU A 28 6.80 -6.81 -15.91
C LEU A 28 5.94 -5.63 -15.41
N HIS A 29 5.63 -5.61 -14.12
CA HIS A 29 5.18 -4.39 -13.48
C HIS A 29 6.34 -3.41 -13.54
N ALA A 30 6.11 -2.24 -14.16
CA ALA A 30 7.11 -1.18 -14.16
C ALA A 30 7.41 -0.81 -12.70
N ASP A 31 8.65 -1.04 -12.28
CA ASP A 31 9.12 -0.65 -10.96
C ASP A 31 9.01 0.89 -10.81
N TRP A 32 8.92 1.38 -9.59
CA TRP A 32 8.80 2.82 -9.37
C TRP A 32 10.12 3.53 -9.69
N ASP A 33 10.07 4.56 -10.55
CA ASP A 33 11.21 5.40 -10.87
C ASP A 33 11.39 6.49 -9.80
N PHE A 34 12.10 6.16 -8.73
CA PHE A 34 12.37 7.06 -7.60
C PHE A 34 13.15 8.34 -7.98
N SER A 35 13.93 8.30 -9.07
CA SER A 35 14.62 9.49 -9.59
C SER A 35 13.61 10.47 -10.18
N GLN A 36 12.68 9.97 -11.00
CA GLN A 36 11.58 10.76 -11.51
C GLN A 36 10.67 11.26 -10.38
N ILE A 37 10.33 10.39 -9.43
CA ILE A 37 9.43 10.72 -8.32
C ILE A 37 10.03 11.84 -7.47
N SER A 38 11.29 11.71 -7.04
CA SER A 38 11.98 12.72 -6.23
C SER A 38 12.07 14.08 -6.96
N ARG A 39 12.32 14.06 -8.27
CA ARG A 39 12.36 15.29 -9.09
C ARG A 39 10.99 15.96 -9.19
N LYS A 40 9.92 15.20 -9.43
CA LYS A 40 8.54 15.74 -9.50
C LYS A 40 8.08 16.23 -8.14
N ALA A 41 8.32 15.47 -7.08
CA ALA A 41 8.05 15.89 -5.70
C ALA A 41 8.78 17.19 -5.34
N SER A 42 10.07 17.32 -5.70
CA SER A 42 10.82 18.56 -5.49
C SER A 42 10.21 19.76 -6.24
N ALA A 43 9.63 19.53 -7.42
CA ALA A 43 8.95 20.57 -8.18
C ALA A 43 7.57 20.95 -7.60
N LEU A 44 6.86 19.99 -6.98
CA LEU A 44 5.55 20.21 -6.35
C LEU A 44 5.66 20.87 -4.97
N TYR A 45 6.65 20.45 -4.19
CA TYR A 45 6.74 20.74 -2.75
C TYR A 45 7.92 21.66 -2.38
N GLY A 46 8.84 21.89 -3.30
CA GLY A 46 10.11 22.55 -3.05
C GLY A 46 11.22 21.57 -2.65
N PRO A 47 12.41 22.07 -2.27
CA PRO A 47 13.55 21.22 -1.89
C PRO A 47 13.17 20.24 -0.76
N LEU A 48 13.40 18.94 -0.98
CA LEU A 48 12.96 17.90 -0.07
C LEU A 48 13.78 17.81 1.23
N GLY A 49 14.98 18.42 1.27
CA GLY A 49 15.84 18.46 2.46
C GLY A 49 16.12 17.07 3.04
N GLU A 50 15.95 16.90 4.35
CA GLU A 50 16.06 15.59 5.03
C GLU A 50 15.07 14.56 4.52
N GLY A 51 13.94 15.00 3.95
CA GLY A 51 12.95 14.13 3.34
C GLY A 51 13.50 13.27 2.20
N GLN A 52 14.49 13.78 1.45
CA GLN A 52 15.17 12.98 0.42
C GLN A 52 15.83 11.73 1.01
N GLN A 53 16.48 11.85 2.18
CA GLN A 53 17.15 10.72 2.82
C GLN A 53 16.14 9.64 3.27
N ARG A 54 14.96 10.07 3.73
CA ARG A 54 13.86 9.17 4.10
C ARG A 54 13.26 8.47 2.89
N ILE A 55 13.09 9.19 1.78
CA ILE A 55 12.65 8.63 0.49
C ILE A 55 13.68 7.61 -0.04
N ASP A 56 14.97 7.92 0.03
CA ASP A 56 16.04 6.99 -0.38
C ASP A 56 16.09 5.74 0.53
N ALA A 57 15.81 5.91 1.83
CA ALA A 57 15.67 4.78 2.76
C ALA A 57 14.45 3.91 2.43
N TRP A 58 13.33 4.53 2.05
CA TRP A 58 12.12 3.84 1.62
C TRP A 58 12.35 3.06 0.32
N GLN A 59 12.99 3.67 -0.68
CA GLN A 59 13.39 2.97 -1.90
C GLN A 59 14.24 1.73 -1.60
N ARG A 60 15.23 1.85 -0.70
CA ARG A 60 16.08 0.72 -0.29
C ARG A 60 15.28 -0.38 0.41
N LEU A 61 14.33 -0.02 1.27
CA LEU A 61 13.42 -0.98 1.89
C LEU A 61 12.63 -1.73 0.81
N LEU A 62 12.01 -1.02 -0.12
CA LEU A 62 11.21 -1.64 -1.19
C LEU A 62 12.04 -2.53 -2.12
N ALA A 63 13.29 -2.16 -2.38
CA ALA A 63 14.19 -2.96 -3.22
C ALA A 63 14.66 -4.25 -2.53
N THR A 64 14.88 -4.21 -1.21
CA THR A 64 15.49 -5.33 -0.46
C THR A 64 14.48 -6.33 0.10
N GLN A 65 13.20 -5.95 0.23
CA GLN A 65 12.18 -6.76 0.90
C GLN A 65 11.21 -7.46 -0.07
N LYS A 66 11.46 -7.46 -1.40
CA LYS A 66 10.56 -8.11 -2.38
C LYS A 66 10.47 -9.63 -2.23
N GLN A 67 11.53 -10.28 -1.75
CA GLN A 67 11.66 -11.74 -1.73
C GLN A 67 11.54 -12.37 -0.33
N VAL A 68 11.25 -11.57 0.70
CA VAL A 68 11.03 -12.09 2.06
C VAL A 68 9.58 -12.54 2.24
N SER A 69 9.29 -13.27 3.31
CA SER A 69 7.92 -13.70 3.60
C SER A 69 6.97 -12.52 3.80
N GLU A 70 5.70 -12.70 3.44
CA GLU A 70 4.66 -11.68 3.61
C GLU A 70 4.59 -11.18 5.07
N GLN A 71 4.77 -12.07 6.06
CA GLN A 71 4.82 -11.68 7.48
C GLN A 71 6.02 -10.78 7.81
N GLU A 72 7.16 -11.01 7.19
CA GLU A 72 8.33 -10.16 7.36
C GLU A 72 8.13 -8.81 6.68
N GLN A 73 7.53 -8.78 5.48
CA GLN A 73 7.15 -7.53 4.81
C GLN A 73 6.26 -6.65 5.69
N LEU A 74 5.25 -7.24 6.36
CA LEU A 74 4.39 -6.52 7.30
C LEU A 74 5.20 -5.87 8.43
N LYS A 75 6.14 -6.61 9.03
CA LYS A 75 6.96 -6.12 10.15
C LYS A 75 7.88 -4.98 9.73
N VAL A 76 8.67 -5.17 8.68
CA VAL A 76 9.66 -4.18 8.25
C VAL A 76 9.00 -2.90 7.76
N VAL A 77 7.86 -3.00 7.05
CA VAL A 77 7.09 -1.82 6.63
C VAL A 77 6.47 -1.11 7.84
N ASN A 78 5.84 -1.85 8.76
CA ASN A 78 5.24 -1.24 9.96
C ASN A 78 6.27 -0.46 10.77
N LEU A 79 7.40 -1.11 11.07
CA LEU A 79 8.47 -0.51 11.86
C LEU A 79 9.13 0.67 11.13
N PHE A 80 9.33 0.58 9.81
CA PHE A 80 9.93 1.66 9.05
C PHE A 80 9.16 2.97 9.21
N PHE A 81 7.86 2.99 8.91
CA PHE A 81 7.08 4.23 9.03
C PHE A 81 6.94 4.70 10.48
N ASN A 82 6.81 3.77 11.43
CA ASN A 82 6.79 4.12 12.86
C ASN A 82 8.09 4.76 13.37
N LYS A 83 9.22 4.60 12.67
CA LYS A 83 10.50 5.23 13.01
C LYS A 83 10.84 6.44 12.16
N GLN A 84 10.35 6.50 10.92
CA GLN A 84 10.64 7.59 9.99
C GLN A 84 9.71 8.80 10.16
N MET A 85 8.55 8.59 10.80
CA MET A 85 7.55 9.62 11.00
C MET A 85 7.37 9.95 12.47
N THR A 86 7.08 11.21 12.75
CA THR A 86 6.58 11.69 14.04
C THR A 86 5.07 11.88 13.96
N TYR A 87 4.31 11.45 14.96
CA TYR A 87 2.87 11.68 14.96
C TYR A 87 2.58 13.18 15.20
N VAL A 88 1.93 13.84 14.25
CA VAL A 88 1.52 15.26 14.31
C VAL A 88 0.14 15.39 13.68
N GLU A 89 -0.77 16.15 14.29
CA GLU A 89 -2.12 16.37 13.73
C GLU A 89 -2.07 17.29 12.51
N ASP A 90 -2.98 17.09 11.56
CA ASP A 90 -3.05 17.87 10.32
C ASP A 90 -3.18 19.38 10.52
N ILE A 91 -3.86 19.79 11.59
CA ILE A 91 -4.05 21.22 11.85
C ILE A 91 -2.73 21.91 12.18
N ASP A 92 -1.78 21.18 12.76
CA ASP A 92 -0.45 21.69 13.12
C ASP A 92 0.53 21.53 11.95
N LEU A 93 0.41 20.45 11.16
CA LEU A 93 1.34 20.15 10.07
C LEU A 93 0.97 20.82 8.74
N TRP A 94 -0.32 20.78 8.40
CA TRP A 94 -0.88 21.21 7.11
C TRP A 94 -1.80 22.42 7.21
N HIS A 95 -2.14 22.87 8.43
CA HIS A 95 -3.16 23.90 8.68
C HIS A 95 -4.52 23.54 8.07
N ALA A 96 -4.81 22.24 7.98
CA ALA A 96 -6.05 21.68 7.49
C ALA A 96 -6.67 20.80 8.58
N VAL A 97 -7.99 20.61 8.55
CA VAL A 97 -8.67 19.78 9.54
C VAL A 97 -8.38 18.28 9.33
N ASP A 98 -8.19 17.88 8.08
CA ASP A 98 -8.08 16.47 7.66
C ASP A 98 -7.46 16.45 6.24
N TYR A 99 -6.19 16.08 6.16
CA TYR A 99 -5.33 16.10 4.98
C TYR A 99 -4.62 14.75 4.82
N TRP A 100 -5.08 13.93 3.88
CA TRP A 100 -4.45 12.62 3.66
C TRP A 100 -3.19 12.76 2.82
N GLU A 101 -2.04 12.44 3.40
CA GLU A 101 -0.75 12.48 2.75
C GLU A 101 -0.57 11.33 1.74
N THR A 102 0.23 11.59 0.70
CA THR A 102 0.87 10.51 -0.06
C THR A 102 2.06 9.94 0.74
N PRO A 103 2.58 8.75 0.39
CA PRO A 103 3.82 8.25 0.99
C PRO A 103 5.01 9.21 0.81
N ILE A 104 5.04 10.02 -0.26
CA ILE A 104 6.10 11.00 -0.49
C ILE A 104 5.92 12.21 0.40
N GLU A 105 4.71 12.73 0.59
CA GLU A 105 4.43 13.84 1.50
C GLU A 105 4.80 13.46 2.95
N ALA A 106 4.39 12.26 3.39
CA ALA A 106 4.72 11.70 4.70
C ALA A 106 6.23 11.63 4.94
N LEU A 107 7.01 11.12 3.98
CA LEU A 107 8.46 11.04 4.09
C LEU A 107 9.14 12.39 3.90
N TRP A 108 8.57 13.28 3.10
CA TRP A 108 9.07 14.65 2.95
C TRP A 108 8.99 15.40 4.28
N LYS A 109 7.81 15.40 4.91
CA LYS A 109 7.58 16.01 6.22
C LYS A 109 8.29 15.24 7.35
N GLY A 110 8.40 13.93 7.25
CA GLY A 110 8.83 13.08 8.36
C GLY A 110 7.83 13.10 9.52
N ALA A 111 6.57 13.39 9.22
CA ALA A 111 5.48 13.52 10.15
C ALA A 111 4.15 13.31 9.42
N GLY A 112 3.11 13.00 10.17
CA GLY A 112 1.74 12.77 9.70
C GLY A 112 0.90 12.22 10.85
N ASP A 113 -0.38 11.99 10.63
CA ASP A 113 -1.31 11.51 11.65
C ASP A 113 -1.69 10.03 11.44
N CYS A 114 -2.86 9.56 11.90
CA CYS A 114 -3.17 8.13 11.86
C CYS A 114 -3.38 7.54 10.45
N GLU A 115 -4.05 8.26 9.55
CA GLU A 115 -4.29 7.81 8.18
C GLU A 115 -3.01 7.78 7.37
N ASP A 116 -2.11 8.74 7.54
CA ASP A 116 -0.91 8.89 6.72
C ASP A 116 0.00 7.67 6.87
N TYR A 117 0.13 7.17 8.11
CA TYR A 117 0.83 5.93 8.40
C TYR A 117 0.14 4.73 7.73
N ALA A 118 -1.18 4.65 7.81
CA ALA A 118 -1.93 3.52 7.22
C ALA A 118 -1.81 3.52 5.68
N ILE A 119 -1.89 4.69 5.06
CA ILE A 119 -1.76 4.92 3.62
C ILE A 119 -0.33 4.58 3.15
N ALA A 120 0.69 5.09 3.83
CA ALA A 120 2.08 4.84 3.45
C ALA A 120 2.47 3.35 3.58
N LYS A 121 2.00 2.69 4.65
CA LYS A 121 2.14 1.23 4.82
C LYS A 121 1.38 0.45 3.74
N TYR A 122 0.16 0.87 3.39
CA TYR A 122 -0.65 0.21 2.37
C TYR A 122 0.08 0.17 1.03
N PHE A 123 0.48 1.34 0.50
CA PHE A 123 1.14 1.40 -0.81
C PHE A 123 2.49 0.68 -0.82
N SER A 124 3.23 0.72 0.29
CA SER A 124 4.49 -0.02 0.41
C SER A 124 4.29 -1.53 0.31
N LEU A 125 3.30 -2.07 1.03
CA LEU A 125 3.00 -3.51 0.99
C LEU A 125 2.43 -3.95 -0.36
N ARG A 126 1.60 -3.10 -0.98
CA ARG A 126 1.12 -3.32 -2.35
C ARG A 126 2.28 -3.43 -3.34
N HIS A 127 3.24 -2.51 -3.26
CA HIS A 127 4.44 -2.53 -4.10
C HIS A 127 5.33 -3.76 -3.85
N LEU A 128 5.39 -4.24 -2.61
CA LEU A 128 6.09 -5.47 -2.23
C LEU A 128 5.36 -6.77 -2.65
N GLY A 129 4.18 -6.66 -3.28
CA GLY A 129 3.44 -7.79 -3.84
C GLY A 129 2.32 -8.34 -2.96
N VAL A 130 2.05 -7.73 -1.80
CA VAL A 130 0.91 -8.15 -0.95
C VAL A 130 -0.39 -7.79 -1.67
N SER A 131 -1.26 -8.77 -1.89
CA SER A 131 -2.55 -8.55 -2.57
C SER A 131 -3.41 -7.51 -1.85
N SER A 132 -4.10 -6.65 -2.61
CA SER A 132 -5.01 -5.63 -2.07
C SER A 132 -6.20 -6.23 -1.32
N ASP A 133 -6.66 -7.42 -1.71
CA ASP A 133 -7.75 -8.13 -1.01
C ASP A 133 -7.39 -8.49 0.43
N LYS A 134 -6.09 -8.59 0.74
CA LYS A 134 -5.57 -8.85 2.09
C LYS A 134 -5.41 -7.59 2.91
N LEU A 135 -5.39 -6.41 2.30
CA LEU A 135 -5.08 -5.15 2.98
C LEU A 135 -6.31 -4.26 3.05
N ARG A 136 -6.64 -3.75 4.24
CA ARG A 136 -7.71 -2.76 4.40
C ARG A 136 -7.31 -1.67 5.37
N ILE A 137 -7.43 -0.42 4.93
CA ILE A 137 -7.37 0.75 5.80
C ILE A 137 -8.66 0.76 6.62
N THR A 138 -8.54 0.75 7.95
CA THR A 138 -9.68 0.55 8.86
C THR A 138 -9.82 1.73 9.80
N TYR A 139 -11.00 2.35 9.73
CA TYR A 139 -11.42 3.38 10.68
C TYR A 139 -11.94 2.71 11.95
N VAL A 140 -11.40 3.14 13.08
CA VAL A 140 -11.69 2.59 14.41
C VAL A 140 -11.96 3.71 15.41
N LYS A 141 -12.63 3.40 16.51
CA LYS A 141 -12.59 4.23 17.72
C LYS A 141 -11.46 3.74 18.61
N ALA A 142 -10.46 4.58 18.87
CA ALA A 142 -9.41 4.30 19.83
C ALA A 142 -9.88 4.72 21.24
N LEU A 143 -10.13 3.73 22.09
CA LEU A 143 -10.77 3.93 23.40
C LEU A 143 -9.87 4.66 24.39
N ARG A 144 -8.55 4.44 24.34
CA ARG A 144 -7.60 5.07 25.27
C ARG A 144 -7.44 6.57 25.00
N GLN A 145 -7.39 6.95 23.72
CA GLN A 145 -7.33 8.35 23.27
C GLN A 145 -8.73 8.99 23.19
N ASN A 146 -9.79 8.17 23.29
CA ASN A 146 -11.19 8.56 23.14
C ASN A 146 -11.47 9.37 21.86
N ARG A 147 -10.90 8.94 20.74
CA ARG A 147 -11.05 9.60 19.44
C ARG A 147 -11.16 8.61 18.28
N ALA A 148 -11.51 9.13 17.11
CA ALA A 148 -11.35 8.43 15.86
C ALA A 148 -9.87 8.11 15.61
N HIS A 149 -9.60 6.97 14.98
CA HIS A 149 -8.25 6.55 14.63
C HIS A 149 -8.29 5.69 13.36
N MET A 150 -7.16 5.59 12.68
CA MET A 150 -7.02 4.78 11.48
C MET A 150 -5.82 3.85 11.59
N VAL A 151 -6.02 2.60 11.16
CA VAL A 151 -4.99 1.56 11.15
C VAL A 151 -5.00 0.82 9.81
N LEU A 152 -3.89 0.18 9.47
CA LEU A 152 -3.89 -0.79 8.38
C LEU A 152 -4.15 -2.19 8.95
N THR A 153 -5.11 -2.89 8.39
CA THR A 153 -5.39 -4.29 8.74
C THR A 153 -4.99 -5.23 7.62
N TYR A 154 -4.43 -6.37 8.01
CA TYR A 154 -4.03 -7.44 7.11
C TYR A 154 -4.80 -8.72 7.41
N TYR A 155 -5.35 -9.35 6.36
CA TYR A 155 -6.10 -10.59 6.40
C TYR A 155 -5.34 -11.67 5.61
N SER A 156 -4.89 -12.74 6.28
CA SER A 156 -4.23 -13.86 5.57
C SER A 156 -5.19 -14.63 4.67
N THR A 157 -6.45 -14.75 5.10
CA THR A 157 -7.62 -15.21 4.33
C THR A 157 -8.79 -14.26 4.57
N PRO A 158 -9.81 -14.21 3.69
CA PRO A 158 -10.93 -13.29 3.83
C PRO A 158 -11.71 -13.38 5.16
N ASP A 159 -11.68 -14.54 5.81
CA ASP A 159 -12.34 -14.87 7.09
C ASP A 159 -11.41 -14.88 8.31
N ALA A 160 -10.11 -14.66 8.11
CA ALA A 160 -9.13 -14.63 9.19
C ALA A 160 -9.37 -13.46 10.16
N ILE A 161 -8.95 -13.65 11.42
CA ILE A 161 -8.77 -12.55 12.36
C ILE A 161 -7.62 -11.68 11.82
N PRO A 162 -7.83 -10.38 11.56
CA PRO A 162 -6.81 -9.56 10.95
C PRO A 162 -5.68 -9.23 11.93
N LEU A 163 -4.49 -9.04 11.39
CA LEU A 163 -3.39 -8.35 12.07
C LEU A 163 -3.57 -6.84 11.93
N VAL A 164 -3.19 -6.09 12.96
CA VAL A 164 -3.29 -4.63 13.02
C VAL A 164 -1.89 -4.02 12.96
N LEU A 165 -1.65 -3.18 11.95
CA LEU A 165 -0.48 -2.35 11.78
C LEU A 165 -0.88 -0.92 12.17
N ASP A 166 -0.29 -0.40 13.24
CA ASP A 166 -0.73 0.83 13.92
C ASP A 166 0.42 1.83 14.04
N SER A 167 0.12 3.13 14.12
CA SER A 167 1.06 4.20 14.45
C SER A 167 1.23 4.39 15.96
N LEU A 168 0.26 3.95 16.78
CA LEU A 168 0.32 4.06 18.24
C LEU A 168 1.25 3.04 18.91
N MET A 169 1.66 1.99 18.19
CA MET A 169 2.58 0.95 18.69
C MET A 169 3.30 0.22 17.56
N ASP A 170 4.50 -0.26 17.86
CA ASP A 170 5.35 -0.98 16.90
C ASP A 170 4.93 -2.46 16.71
N ASP A 171 4.34 -3.06 17.74
CA ASP A 171 3.94 -4.47 17.70
C ASP A 171 2.73 -4.69 16.78
N ILE A 172 2.86 -5.68 15.89
CA ILE A 172 1.74 -6.15 15.06
C ILE A 172 0.97 -7.21 15.85
N LEU A 173 -0.25 -6.87 16.24
CA LEU A 173 -1.11 -7.73 17.05
C LEU A 173 -2.37 -8.14 16.27
N PRO A 174 -2.90 -9.36 16.48
CA PRO A 174 -4.24 -9.72 16.00
C PRO A 174 -5.29 -8.80 16.63
N ALA A 175 -6.35 -8.49 15.89
CA ALA A 175 -7.41 -7.58 16.34
C ALA A 175 -8.06 -7.99 17.67
N THR A 176 -8.12 -9.29 17.98
CA THR A 176 -8.62 -9.81 19.27
C THR A 176 -7.76 -9.40 20.48
N ARG A 177 -6.50 -9.01 20.26
CA ARG A 177 -5.61 -8.46 21.30
C ARG A 177 -5.58 -6.93 21.34
N ARG A 178 -6.28 -6.26 20.41
CA ARG A 178 -6.42 -4.79 20.37
C ARG A 178 -7.79 -4.36 20.91
N THR A 179 -8.05 -4.71 22.18
CA THR A 179 -9.31 -4.38 22.88
C THR A 179 -9.51 -2.87 23.07
N ASP A 180 -8.47 -2.08 22.82
CA ASP A 180 -8.49 -0.62 22.77
C ASP A 180 -9.07 -0.04 21.47
N LEU A 181 -9.29 -0.86 20.43
CA LEU A 181 -9.82 -0.41 19.13
C LEU A 181 -11.18 -1.05 18.83
N ILE A 182 -12.17 -0.22 18.49
CA ILE A 182 -13.48 -0.68 18.01
C ILE A 182 -13.62 -0.36 16.51
N PRO A 183 -13.71 -1.36 15.62
CA PRO A 183 -13.82 -1.10 14.18
C PRO A 183 -15.19 -0.50 13.82
N VAL A 184 -15.17 0.50 12.91
CA VAL A 184 -16.39 1.14 12.39
C VAL A 184 -16.60 0.78 10.92
N TYR A 185 -15.57 0.93 10.08
CA TYR A 185 -15.56 0.52 8.68
C TYR A 185 -14.12 0.32 8.19
N SER A 186 -13.96 -0.37 7.06
CA SER A 186 -12.66 -0.56 6.42
C SER A 186 -12.77 -0.44 4.90
N PHE A 187 -11.72 -0.02 4.22
CA PHE A 187 -11.71 0.09 2.76
C PHE A 187 -10.34 -0.24 2.18
N ASN A 188 -10.29 -0.54 0.89
CA ASN A 188 -9.09 -0.69 0.09
C ASN A 188 -9.31 -0.13 -1.31
N ALA A 189 -8.42 -0.34 -2.28
CA ALA A 189 -8.61 0.18 -3.63
C ALA A 189 -9.89 -0.32 -4.32
N GLU A 190 -10.43 -1.47 -3.91
CA GLU A 190 -11.53 -2.18 -4.58
C GLU A 190 -12.90 -2.00 -3.91
N GLY A 191 -12.97 -1.66 -2.63
CA GLY A 191 -14.25 -1.49 -1.95
C GLY A 191 -14.25 -0.94 -0.54
N LEU A 192 -15.45 -0.58 -0.09
CA LEU A 192 -15.79 -0.20 1.29
C LEU A 192 -16.52 -1.37 1.98
N TYR A 193 -16.17 -1.63 3.23
CA TYR A 193 -16.66 -2.76 4.02
C TYR A 193 -17.09 -2.32 5.42
N LEU A 194 -18.22 -2.86 5.90
CA LEU A 194 -18.69 -2.68 7.28
C LEU A 194 -18.45 -3.95 8.11
N PRO A 195 -18.10 -3.83 9.41
CA PRO A 195 -18.01 -4.96 10.33
C PRO A 195 -19.37 -5.67 10.47
N GLY A 196 -19.35 -7.00 10.59
CA GLY A 196 -20.56 -7.80 10.73
C GLY A 196 -20.31 -9.13 11.44
N ALA A 197 -21.36 -9.71 12.05
CA ALA A 197 -21.28 -10.94 12.85
C ALA A 197 -20.81 -12.18 12.07
N LYS A 198 -20.85 -12.15 10.73
CA LYS A 198 -20.37 -13.22 9.83
C LYS A 198 -19.13 -12.80 9.01
N GLY A 199 -18.41 -11.77 9.46
CA GLY A 199 -17.31 -11.16 8.71
C GLY A 199 -17.70 -9.83 8.04
N ASN A 200 -16.71 -9.13 7.48
CA ASN A 200 -16.91 -7.81 6.88
C ASN A 200 -17.77 -7.90 5.61
N LYS A 201 -18.81 -7.06 5.52
CA LYS A 201 -19.70 -6.98 4.36
C LYS A 201 -19.26 -5.83 3.44
N LYS A 202 -18.99 -6.12 2.16
CA LYS A 202 -18.77 -5.07 1.14
C LYS A 202 -20.07 -4.29 0.92
N VAL A 203 -20.03 -2.97 1.07
CA VAL A 203 -21.20 -2.07 1.00
C VAL A 203 -21.08 -1.00 -0.08
N GLY A 204 -19.93 -0.86 -0.74
CA GLY A 204 -19.74 0.15 -1.78
C GLY A 204 -18.39 0.11 -2.47
N ASP A 205 -18.21 1.06 -3.39
CA ASP A 205 -16.99 1.31 -4.16
C ASP A 205 -16.19 2.46 -3.50
N THR A 206 -14.89 2.26 -3.33
CA THR A 206 -13.93 3.24 -2.78
C THR A 206 -13.82 4.50 -3.64
N LYS A 207 -14.26 4.47 -4.90
CA LYS A 207 -14.41 5.66 -5.76
C LYS A 207 -15.31 6.74 -5.17
N ARG A 208 -16.10 6.44 -4.14
CA ARG A 208 -16.90 7.41 -3.39
C ARG A 208 -16.12 8.10 -2.26
N LEU A 209 -14.93 7.64 -1.91
CA LEU A 209 -14.07 8.27 -0.91
C LEU A 209 -13.21 9.35 -1.61
N SER A 210 -13.68 10.59 -1.55
CA SER A 210 -13.03 11.74 -2.21
C SER A 210 -11.57 11.92 -1.82
N ARG A 211 -11.23 11.71 -0.54
CA ARG A 211 -9.84 11.83 -0.04
C ARG A 211 -8.92 10.75 -0.58
N TRP A 212 -9.39 9.52 -0.71
CA TRP A 212 -8.61 8.46 -1.35
C TRP A 212 -8.32 8.76 -2.83
N GLN A 213 -9.32 9.27 -3.55
CA GLN A 213 -9.12 9.72 -4.94
C GLN A 213 -8.12 10.87 -5.02
N ASP A 214 -8.08 11.72 -4.01
CA ASP A 214 -7.12 12.81 -3.92
C ASP A 214 -5.68 12.30 -3.74
N VAL A 215 -5.46 11.37 -2.81
CA VAL A 215 -4.15 10.71 -2.64
C VAL A 215 -3.66 10.10 -3.95
N LEU A 216 -4.52 9.34 -4.64
CA LEU A 216 -4.17 8.75 -5.94
C LEU A 216 -3.85 9.79 -7.01
N ARG A 217 -4.55 10.93 -7.00
CA ARG A 217 -4.30 12.05 -7.91
C ARG A 217 -2.93 12.68 -7.62
N LYS A 218 -2.60 12.94 -6.35
CA LYS A 218 -1.30 13.48 -5.92
C LYS A 218 -0.17 12.53 -6.28
N MET A 219 -0.31 11.22 -6.02
CA MET A 219 0.69 10.22 -6.41
C MET A 219 0.96 10.20 -7.92
N ARG A 220 -0.07 10.33 -8.77
CA ARG A 220 0.17 10.45 -10.22
C ARG A 220 0.96 11.71 -10.58
N ALA A 221 0.67 12.84 -9.91
CA ALA A 221 1.41 14.08 -10.10
C ALA A 221 2.88 13.95 -9.64
N GLU A 222 3.12 13.21 -8.56
CA GLU A 222 4.45 12.84 -8.07
C GLU A 222 5.19 11.88 -9.00
N GLY A 223 4.51 11.23 -9.94
CA GLY A 223 5.13 10.37 -10.95
C GLY A 223 5.01 8.87 -10.69
N PHE A 224 4.18 8.46 -9.73
CA PHE A 224 3.79 7.07 -9.62
C PHE A 224 2.96 6.64 -10.83
N PRO A 225 3.14 5.39 -11.31
CA PRO A 225 2.22 4.82 -12.29
C PRO A 225 0.80 4.75 -11.69
N ALA A 226 -0.22 4.67 -12.53
CA ALA A 226 -1.54 4.32 -12.04
C ALA A 226 -1.47 2.94 -11.36
N GLU A 227 -2.06 2.80 -10.17
CA GLU A 227 -2.19 1.49 -9.53
C GLU A 227 -2.83 0.52 -10.54
N PRO A 228 -2.23 -0.67 -10.77
CA PRO A 228 -2.91 -1.69 -11.53
C PRO A 228 -4.22 -2.00 -10.81
N ALA A 229 -5.34 -1.96 -11.54
CA ALA A 229 -6.53 -2.65 -11.09
C ALA A 229 -6.13 -4.13 -10.98
N ASN A 230 -6.06 -4.66 -9.77
CA ASN A 230 -5.97 -6.10 -9.58
C ASN A 230 -7.17 -6.77 -10.23
#